data_AF-A0A9D0YFY2-F1
#
_entry.id   AF-A0A9D0YFY2-F1
#
_cell.length_a   1.000
_cell.length_b   1.000
_cell.length_c   1.000
_cell.angle_alpha   90.00
_cell.angle_beta   90.00
_cell.angle_gamma   90.00
#
_symmetry.space_group_name_H-M   'P 1'
#
loop_
_entity.id
_entity.type
_entity.pdbx_description
1 polymer ?
#
loop_
_entity_poly.entity_id
_entity_poly.type
_entity_poly.pdbx_seq_one_letter_code
_entity_poly.pdbx_strand_id
1 'polypeptide(L)' 'MARVTVEDCLEKVGNRFDLVLLSSKRARQLMENADPLVPRERDKDTVVAL' A
#
# COMPACT_ATOMS: atom_id res chain seq x y z
N MET A 1 -14.02 -0.74 -0.73
CA MET A 1 -13.97 0.31 0.32
C MET A 1 -12.81 -0.10 1.20
N ALA A 2 -11.74 0.69 1.22
CA ALA A 2 -10.46 0.25 1.79
C ALA A 2 -10.65 -0.14 3.25
N ARG A 3 -10.17 -1.35 3.60
CA ARG A 3 -10.24 -1.90 4.96
C ARG A 3 -9.16 -1.30 5.89
N VAL A 4 -8.24 -0.51 5.33
CA VAL A 4 -7.10 0.14 5.97
C VAL A 4 -7.20 1.66 5.78
N THR A 5 -6.87 2.42 6.82
CA THR A 5 -6.79 3.87 6.82
C THR A 5 -5.34 4.35 6.77
N VAL A 6 -5.13 5.61 6.39
CA VAL A 6 -3.77 6.20 6.36
C VAL A 6 -3.21 6.31 7.78
N GLU A 7 -4.09 6.50 8.76
CA GLU A 7 -3.80 6.54 10.18
C GLU A 7 -3.15 5.23 10.65
N ASP A 8 -3.69 4.07 10.26
CA ASP A 8 -3.12 2.75 10.58
C ASP A 8 -1.71 2.59 10.01
N CYS A 9 -1.48 3.11 8.81
CA CYS A 9 -0.18 3.06 8.14
C CYS A 9 0.86 3.97 8.81
N LEU A 10 0.41 5.09 9.38
CA LEU A 10 1.28 6.05 10.07
C LEU A 10 1.79 5.53 11.40
N GLU A 11 1.08 4.62 12.07
CA GLU A 11 1.60 3.92 13.25
C GLU A 11 2.84 3.07 12.93
N LYS A 12 3.06 2.70 11.66
CA LYS A 12 4.20 1.87 11.22
C LYS A 12 5.36 2.68 10.64
N VAL A 13 5.07 3.68 9.81
CA VAL A 13 6.09 4.42 9.05
C VAL A 13 6.42 5.78 9.68
N GLY A 14 5.58 6.30 10.58
CA GLY A 14 5.83 7.53 11.37
C GLY A 14 5.87 8.84 10.58
N ASN A 15 6.11 8.79 9.27
CA ASN A 15 6.19 9.94 8.38
C ASN A 15 5.29 9.76 7.15
N ARG A 16 4.45 10.78 6.89
CA ARG A 16 3.51 10.80 5.76
C ARG A 16 4.20 10.83 4.40
N PHE A 17 5.32 11.54 4.27
CA PHE A 17 6.05 11.62 3.00
C PHE A 17 6.72 10.30 2.66
N ASP A 18 7.33 9.66 3.67
CA ASP A 18 7.95 8.35 3.49
C ASP A 18 6.90 7.29 3.16
N LEU A 19 5.74 7.32 3.83
CA LEU A 19 4.62 6.43 3.52
C LEU A 19 4.19 6.55 2.06
N VAL A 20 4.03 7.77 1.52
CA VAL A 20 3.66 8.00 0.12
C VAL A 20 4.73 7.45 -0.83
N LEU A 21 6.01 7.64 -0.51
CA LEU A 21 7.11 7.17 -1.37
C LEU A 21 7.19 5.64 -1.40
N LEU A 22 7.03 5.00 -0.23
CA LEU A 22 7.12 3.55 -0.04
C LEU A 22 5.93 2.83 -0.68
N SER A 23 4.71 3.33 -0.44
CA SER A 23 3.48 2.82 -1.05
C SER A 23 3.49 2.99 -2.57
N SER A 24 3.95 4.13 -3.09
CA SER A 24 4.06 4.36 -4.55
C SER A 24 5.03 3.38 -5.21
N LYS A 25 6.20 3.15 -4.58
CA LYS A 25 7.18 2.17 -5.06
C LYS A 25 6.59 0.76 -5.06
N ARG A 26 5.91 0.37 -3.98
CA ARG A 26 5.30 -0.96 -3.86
C ARG A 26 4.14 -1.16 -4.83
N ALA A 27 3.28 -0.16 -5.01
CA ALA A 27 2.18 -0.20 -5.97
C ALA A 27 2.69 -0.44 -7.39
N ARG A 28 3.81 0.21 -7.77
CA ARG A 28 4.44 -0.03 -9.08
C ARG A 28 4.95 -1.46 -9.25
N GLN A 29 5.55 -2.04 -8.21
CA GLN A 29 5.95 -3.45 -8.26
C GLN A 29 4.75 -4.38 -8.46
N LEU A 30 3.63 -4.11 -7.79
CA LEU A 30 2.39 -4.89 -7.95
C LEU A 30 1.80 -4.75 -9.36
N MET A 31 1.90 -3.55 -9.96
CA MET A 31 1.53 -3.33 -11.37
C MET A 31 2.45 -4.09 -12.35
N GLU A 32 3.71 -4.30 -11.97
CA GLU A 32 4.69 -5.09 -12.72
C GLU A 32 4.56 -6.61 -12.46
N ASN A 33 3.42 -7.06 -11.92
CA ASN A 33 3.09 -8.45 -11.58
C ASN A 33 3.92 -9.05 -10.43
N ALA A 34 4.45 -8.24 -9.52
CA ALA A 34 5.00 -8.77 -8.28
C ALA A 34 3.91 -9.39 -7.41
N ASP A 35 4.23 -10.48 -6.71
CA ASP A 35 3.29 -11.16 -5.85
C ASP A 35 2.87 -10.26 -4.66
N PRO A 36 1.56 -10.12 -4.40
CA PRO A 36 1.06 -9.44 -3.23
C PRO A 36 1.30 -10.30 -1.97
N LEU A 37 1.71 -9.65 -0.88
CA LEU A 37 1.90 -10.32 0.42
C LEU A 37 0.60 -10.39 1.23
N VAL A 38 -0.47 -9.78 0.72
CA VAL A 38 -1.79 -9.73 1.33
C VAL A 38 -2.83 -10.18 0.30
N PRO A 39 -3.97 -10.77 0.74
CA PRO A 39 -5.03 -11.17 -0.17
C PRO A 39 -5.56 -9.99 -0.98
N ARG A 40 -5.47 -10.11 -2.30
CA ARG A 40 -6.02 -9.13 -3.25
C ARG A 40 -7.49 -9.44 -3.46
N GLU A 41 -8.37 -8.75 -2.74
CA GLU A 41 -9.82 -8.84 -2.94
C GLU A 41 -10.23 -8.02 -4.18
N ARG A 42 -10.90 -6.87 -4.02
CA ARG A 42 -11.30 -5.95 -5.11
C ARG A 42 -10.50 -4.64 -5.09
N ASP A 43 -9.36 -4.65 -4.42
CA ASP A 43 -8.56 -3.46 -4.19
C ASP A 43 -7.56 -3.22 -5.33
N LYS A 44 -7.34 -1.93 -5.60
CA LYS A 44 -6.33 -1.48 -6.57
C LYS A 44 -4.94 -1.67 -5.98
N ASP A 45 -3.92 -1.76 -6.84
CA ASP A 45 -2.52 -1.92 -6.41
C ASP A 45 -2.06 -0.85 -5.43
N THR A 46 -2.60 0.37 -5.54
CA THR A 46 -2.32 1.47 -4.60
C THR A 46 -2.86 1.23 -3.20
N VAL A 47 -3.97 0.51 -3.05
CA VAL A 47 -4.58 0.18 -1.76
C VAL A 47 -3.93 -1.07 -1.18
N VAL A 48 -3.55 -2.03 -2.02
CA VAL A 48 -2.81 -3.25 -1.62
C VAL A 48 -1.38 -2.92 -1.17
N ALA A 49 -0.83 -1.79 -1.62
CA ALA A 49 0.49 -1.30 -1.24
C ALA A 49 0.53 -0.51 0.09
N LEU A 50 -0.63 -0.21 0.69
CA LEU A 50 -0.75 0.45 1.99
C LEU A 50 -0.72 -0.58 3.12
#